data_AF-A0A3A3FL90-F1
#
_entry.id   AF-A0A3A3FL90-F1
#
_cell.length_a   1.000
_cell.length_b   1.000
_cell.length_c   1.000
_cell.angle_alpha   90.00
_cell.angle_beta   90.00
_cell.angle_gamma   90.00
#
_symmetry.space_group_name_H-M   'P 1'
#
loop_
_entity.id
_entity.type
_entity.pdbx_description
1 polymer ?
#
loop_
_entity_poly.entity_id
_entity_poly.type
_entity_poly.pdbx_seq_one_letter_code
_entity_poly.pdbx_strand_id
1 'polypeptide(L)'
;MRKCIVAMQDGNYFMQDGLMNELEKINVIFEWLGNGGRVRMVREMRTHGGQVFAAGEALRLLRLEPSLVDHSYVAIFESEEVANKIIRIRETSFDWIEPL
;
A
#
# COMPACT_ATOMS: atom_id res chain seq x y z
N MET A 1 -16.24 3.02 -9.44
CA MET A 1 -15.35 4.17 -9.21
C MET A 1 -13.99 3.80 -9.78
N ARG A 2 -13.52 4.48 -10.84
CA ARG A 2 -12.24 4.15 -11.53
C ARG A 2 -11.08 4.84 -10.81
N LYS A 3 -10.04 4.09 -10.44
CA LYS A 3 -8.74 4.63 -10.00
C LYS A 3 -7.61 3.91 -10.75
N CYS A 4 -6.72 4.69 -11.35
CA CYS A 4 -5.64 4.29 -12.26
C CYS A 4 -4.34 3.91 -11.52
N ILE A 5 -3.45 3.19 -12.22
CA ILE A 5 -2.21 2.54 -11.74
C ILE A 5 -0.97 3.33 -12.14
N VAL A 6 -0.01 3.35 -11.24
CA VAL A 6 1.32 3.95 -11.35
C VAL A 6 2.31 2.90 -11.97
N ALA A 7 2.84 3.07 -13.20
CA ALA A 7 4.07 2.38 -13.68
C ALA A 7 5.27 3.33 -13.61
N MET A 8 6.53 2.96 -13.90
CA MET A 8 7.77 3.78 -13.75
C MET A 8 8.79 3.59 -14.90
N GLN A 9 9.30 4.64 -15.55
CA GLN A 9 10.30 4.64 -16.62
C GLN A 9 11.24 5.87 -16.53
N ASP A 10 12.56 5.64 -16.53
CA ASP A 10 13.63 6.62 -16.22
C ASP A 10 13.62 7.21 -14.80
N GLY A 11 12.92 6.55 -13.87
CA GLY A 11 12.54 7.13 -12.58
C GLY A 11 11.14 7.75 -12.56
N ASN A 12 10.46 7.83 -13.71
CA ASN A 12 9.20 8.56 -13.87
C ASN A 12 7.98 7.66 -13.95
N TYR A 13 6.96 7.91 -13.12
CA TYR A 13 5.81 7.02 -13.09
C TYR A 13 4.76 7.23 -14.23
N PHE A 14 4.63 6.30 -15.20
CA PHE A 14 3.66 6.37 -16.31
C PHE A 14 2.38 5.54 -16.07
N MET A 15 1.22 6.20 -16.05
CA MET A 15 -0.11 5.56 -15.97
C MET A 15 -0.69 5.41 -17.39
N GLN A 16 -0.88 4.19 -17.90
CA GLN A 16 -1.61 3.95 -19.15
C GLN A 16 -2.78 2.99 -18.90
N ASP A 17 -4.00 3.50 -19.05
CA ASP A 17 -5.26 2.77 -18.89
C ASP A 17 -5.40 1.75 -20.03
N GLY A 18 -5.40 0.44 -19.73
CA GLY A 18 -5.74 -0.56 -20.76
C GLY A 18 -5.56 -2.05 -20.48
N LEU A 19 -4.51 -2.52 -19.78
CA LEU A 19 -4.13 -3.95 -19.90
C LEU A 19 -3.62 -4.69 -18.64
N MET A 20 -3.59 -4.07 -17.46
CA MET A 20 -3.19 -4.78 -16.23
C MET A 20 -4.38 -5.35 -15.46
N ASN A 21 -4.33 -6.64 -15.15
CA ASN A 21 -5.25 -7.25 -14.19
C ASN A 21 -4.94 -6.75 -12.76
N GLU A 22 -5.89 -6.84 -11.83
CA GLU A 22 -5.74 -6.27 -10.47
C GLU A 22 -4.49 -6.78 -9.73
N LEU A 23 -4.10 -8.04 -9.98
CA LEU A 23 -2.94 -8.68 -9.36
C LEU A 23 -1.62 -8.00 -9.77
N GLU A 24 -1.48 -7.66 -11.05
CA GLU A 24 -0.30 -6.94 -11.54
C GLU A 24 -0.20 -5.54 -10.92
N LYS A 25 -1.33 -4.85 -10.70
CA LYS A 25 -1.37 -3.51 -10.07
C LYS A 25 -0.78 -3.56 -8.66
N ILE A 26 -1.18 -4.59 -7.92
CA ILE A 26 -0.78 -4.81 -6.54
C ILE A 26 0.71 -5.12 -6.46
N ASN A 27 1.21 -5.95 -7.37
CA ASN A 27 2.64 -6.25 -7.45
C ASN A 27 3.47 -4.99 -7.68
N VAL A 28 3.04 -4.10 -8.59
CA VAL A 28 3.75 -2.84 -8.85
C VAL A 28 3.73 -1.90 -7.63
N ILE A 29 2.59 -1.78 -6.94
CA ILE A 29 2.50 -0.98 -5.70
C ILE A 29 3.40 -1.55 -4.62
N PHE A 30 3.43 -2.88 -4.45
CA PHE A 30 4.27 -3.53 -3.46
C PHE A 30 5.76 -3.47 -3.80
N GLU A 31 6.12 -3.59 -5.07
CA GLU A 31 7.49 -3.40 -5.53
C GLU A 31 7.95 -1.97 -5.27
N TRP A 32 7.11 -0.99 -5.58
CA TRP A 32 7.40 0.42 -5.28
C TRP A 32 7.57 0.68 -3.77
N LEU A 33 6.64 0.18 -2.95
CA LEU A 33 6.75 0.26 -1.49
C LEU A 33 8.01 -0.46 -0.97
N GLY A 34 8.32 -1.63 -1.52
CA GLY A 34 9.50 -2.43 -1.16
C GLY A 34 10.83 -1.74 -1.50
N ASN A 35 10.82 -0.90 -2.55
CA ASN A 35 11.96 -0.05 -2.93
C ASN A 35 12.06 1.25 -2.11
N GLY A 36 11.32 1.35 -0.99
CA GLY A 36 11.37 2.50 -0.09
C GLY A 36 10.35 3.60 -0.42
N GLY A 37 9.39 3.31 -1.29
CA GLY A 37 8.23 4.17 -1.52
C GLY A 37 7.49 4.49 -0.21
N ARG A 38 7.05 5.74 -0.09
CA ARG A 38 6.31 6.22 1.08
C ARG A 38 4.89 6.57 0.67
N VAL A 39 3.91 6.22 1.49
CA VAL A 39 2.50 6.53 1.24
C VAL A 39 1.95 7.45 2.31
N ARG A 40 0.87 8.15 1.96
CA ARG A 40 0.02 8.86 2.89
C ARG A 40 -1.29 8.12 3.05
N MET A 41 -1.78 8.02 4.29
CA MET A 41 -3.13 7.58 4.57
C MET A 41 -4.14 8.63 4.09
N VAL A 42 -5.06 8.24 3.22
CA VAL A 42 -6.14 9.12 2.69
C VAL A 42 -7.26 9.30 3.72
N ARG A 43 -7.49 8.31 4.57
CA ARG A 43 -8.52 8.32 5.62
C ARG A 43 -8.06 7.55 6.84
N GLU A 44 -8.68 7.84 8.00
CA GLU A 44 -8.43 7.06 9.21
C GLU A 44 -8.86 5.61 9.01
N MET A 45 -8.05 4.68 9.50
CA MET A 45 -8.39 3.26 9.59
C MET A 45 -8.04 2.71 10.96
N ARG A 46 -8.91 1.85 11.50
CA ARG A 46 -8.63 1.09 12.72
C ARG A 46 -8.53 -0.38 12.41
N THR A 47 -7.44 -1.00 12.83
CA THR A 47 -7.26 -2.45 12.68
C THR A 47 -7.96 -3.19 13.81
N HIS A 48 -8.21 -4.47 13.61
CA HIS A 48 -8.82 -5.32 14.64
C HIS A 48 -7.97 -5.41 15.92
N GLY A 49 -6.65 -5.22 15.82
CA GLY A 49 -5.73 -5.15 16.95
C GLY A 49 -5.72 -3.79 17.68
N GLY A 50 -6.62 -2.87 17.34
CA GLY A 50 -6.74 -1.56 17.97
C GLY A 50 -5.71 -0.51 17.48
N GLN A 51 -4.85 -0.84 16.51
CA GLN A 51 -3.95 0.15 15.92
C GLN A 51 -4.74 1.11 15.04
N VAL A 52 -4.48 2.41 15.20
CA VAL A 52 -5.11 3.48 14.41
C VAL A 52 -4.10 3.99 13.41
N PHE A 53 -4.45 3.98 12.13
CA PHE A 53 -3.77 4.68 11.04
C PHE A 53 -4.48 6.00 10.79
N ALA A 54 -3.84 7.13 11.10
CA ALA A 54 -4.50 8.43 11.07
C ALA A 54 -4.61 8.97 9.64
N ALA A 55 -5.65 9.74 9.34
CA ALA A 55 -5.74 10.44 8.05
C ALA A 55 -4.56 11.43 7.92
N GLY A 56 -3.91 11.45 6.76
CA GLY A 56 -2.72 12.27 6.51
C GLY A 56 -1.39 11.68 6.99
N GLU A 57 -1.41 10.55 7.70
CA GLU A 57 -0.21 9.91 8.22
C GLU A 57 0.70 9.40 7.11
N ALA A 58 1.98 9.75 7.18
CA ALA A 58 3.02 9.23 6.30
C ALA A 58 3.51 7.87 6.80
N LEU A 59 3.57 6.89 5.89
CA LEU A 59 3.97 5.53 6.18
C LEU A 59 5.06 5.09 5.22
N ARG A 60 5.99 4.29 5.73
CA ARG A 60 6.96 3.56 4.92
C ARG A 60 6.84 2.07 5.17
N LEU A 61 6.80 1.28 4.11
CA LEU A 61 6.74 -0.16 4.23
C LEU A 61 8.09 -0.69 4.74
N LEU A 62 8.05 -1.41 5.86
CA LEU A 62 9.20 -2.13 6.40
C LEU A 62 9.25 -3.57 5.89
N ARG A 63 8.09 -4.23 5.86
CA ARG A 63 7.98 -5.63 5.46
C ARG A 63 6.60 -5.93 4.90
N LEU A 64 6.58 -6.82 3.91
CA LEU A 64 5.37 -7.42 3.36
C LEU A 64 5.51 -8.94 3.37
N GLU A 65 4.55 -9.63 3.96
CA GLU A 65 4.54 -11.10 4.02
C GLU A 65 3.22 -11.62 3.42
N PRO A 66 3.25 -12.58 2.46
CA PRO A 66 2.03 -13.21 1.98
C PRO A 66 1.41 -14.06 3.09
N SER A 67 0.09 -13.98 3.23
CA SER A 67 -0.66 -14.87 4.12
C SER A 67 -0.71 -16.28 3.53
N LEU A 68 -0.48 -17.29 4.37
CA LEU A 68 -0.58 -18.70 3.97
C LEU A 68 -2.02 -19.23 4.01
N VAL A 69 -2.97 -18.44 4.53
CA VAL A 69 -4.34 -18.88 4.85
C VAL A 69 -5.36 -18.28 3.89
N ASP A 70 -5.08 -17.12 3.32
CA ASP A 70 -5.96 -16.39 2.41
C ASP A 70 -5.14 -15.63 1.36
N HIS A 71 -5.81 -15.15 0.30
CA HIS A 71 -5.21 -14.26 -0.72
C HIS A 71 -5.02 -12.84 -0.17
N SER A 72 -4.29 -12.71 0.94
CA SER A 72 -3.99 -11.43 1.58
C SER A 72 -2.50 -11.30 1.90
N TYR A 73 -2.09 -10.07 2.22
CA TYR A 73 -0.73 -9.75 2.63
C TYR A 73 -0.75 -9.10 4.01
N VAL A 74 0.26 -9.39 4.82
CA VAL A 74 0.53 -8.68 6.07
C VAL A 74 1.59 -7.63 5.76
N ALA A 75 1.20 -6.37 5.85
CA ALA A 75 2.10 -5.23 5.69
C ALA A 75 2.45 -4.64 7.05
N ILE A 76 3.74 -4.42 7.25
CA ILE A 76 4.30 -3.76 8.43
C ILE A 76 4.86 -2.42 7.97
N PHE A 77 4.31 -1.34 8.51
CA PHE A 77 4.72 0.02 8.22
C PHE A 77 5.41 0.67 9.44
N GLU A 78 6.32 1.58 9.17
CA GLU A 78 6.75 2.60 10.12
C GLU A 78 6.06 3.93 9.82
N SER A 79 5.75 4.68 10.88
CA SER A 79 5.41 6.10 10.83
C SER A 79 6.32 6.90 11.76
N GLU A 80 6.22 8.22 11.76
CA GLU A 80 7.04 9.08 12.64
C GLU A 80 6.84 8.76 14.12
N GLU A 81 5.63 8.35 14.52
CA GLU A 81 5.28 8.08 15.91
C GLU A 81 5.36 6.60 16.29
N VAL A 82 5.20 5.69 15.32
CA VAL A 82 5.07 4.25 15.58
C VAL A 82 5.91 3.45 14.59
N ALA A 83 6.90 2.73 15.12
CA ALA A 83 7.82 1.94 14.30
C ALA A 83 7.19 0.69 13.66
N ASN A 84 6.11 0.12 14.22
CA ASN A 84 5.51 -1.13 13.75
C ASN A 84 3.97 -1.06 13.74
N LYS A 85 3.42 -0.49 12.66
CA LYS A 85 1.98 -0.51 12.38
C LYS A 85 1.66 -1.65 11.43
N ILE A 86 0.80 -2.56 11.86
CA ILE A 86 0.52 -3.79 11.14
C ILE A 86 -0.88 -3.73 10.56
N ILE A 87 -0.99 -4.00 9.27
CA ILE A 87 -2.26 -4.07 8.57
C ILE A 87 -2.29 -5.27 7.64
N ARG A 88 -3.43 -5.95 7.60
CA ARG A 88 -3.70 -6.97 6.59
C ARG A 88 -4.31 -6.30 5.37
N ILE A 89 -3.64 -6.40 4.24
CA ILE A 89 -4.04 -5.82 2.95
C ILE A 89 -4.62 -6.95 2.10
N ARG A 90 -5.83 -6.74 1.57
CA ARG A 90 -6.41 -7.59 0.52
C ARG A 90 -6.28 -6.89 -0.82
N GLU A 91 -6.49 -7.61 -1.90
CA GLU A 91 -6.34 -7.10 -3.27
C GLU A 91 -7.17 -5.84 -3.56
N THR A 92 -8.31 -5.68 -2.87
CA THR A 92 -9.20 -4.52 -3.00
C THR A 92 -8.91 -3.38 -2.03
N SER A 93 -7.87 -3.49 -1.21
CA SER A 93 -7.62 -2.62 -0.06
C SER A 93 -6.56 -1.56 -0.35
N PHE A 94 -6.64 -0.82 -1.46
CA PHE A 94 -5.70 0.27 -1.75
C PHE A 94 -6.38 1.64 -1.89
N ASP A 95 -7.68 1.73 -1.61
CA ASP A 95 -8.42 2.99 -1.69
C ASP A 95 -8.10 3.98 -0.56
N TRP A 96 -7.33 3.55 0.45
CA TRP A 96 -6.99 4.29 1.66
C TRP A 96 -5.54 4.81 1.72
N ILE A 97 -4.70 4.54 0.71
CA ILE A 97 -3.35 5.10 0.59
C ILE A 97 -3.15 5.80 -0.75
N GLU A 98 -2.28 6.81 -0.74
CA GLU A 98 -1.77 7.48 -1.92
C GLU A 98 -0.25 7.61 -1.85
N PRO A 99 0.48 7.62 -2.99
CA PRO A 99 1.90 7.91 -2.99
C PRO A 99 2.22 9.31 -2.44
N LEU A 100 3.35 9.44 -1.72
CA LEU A 100 3.92 10.72 -1.30
C LEU A 100 4.89 11.29 -2.36
#